data_AF-A0A8S3BBR7-F1
#
_entry.id   AF-A0A8S3BBR7-F1
#
_cell.length_a   1.000
_cell.length_b   1.000
_cell.length_c   1.000
_cell.angle_alpha   90.00
_cell.angle_beta   90.00
_cell.angle_gamma   90.00
#
_symmetry.space_group_name_H-M   'P 1'
#
loop_
_entity.id
_entity.type
_entity.pdbx_description
1 polymer ?
#
loop_
_entity_poly.entity_id
_entity_poly.type
_entity_poly.pdbx_seq_one_letter_code
_entity_poly.pdbx_strand_id
1 'polypeptide(L)' 'MTIEQHSIGFAEQGFRSLLVAFREIELEDFQNWFQRYQTAANALNNREEAIAAAASAIEVDLILAGLT' A
#
# COMPACT_ATOMS: atom_id res chain seq x y z
N MET A 1 12.12 -22.30 -1.87
CA MET A 1 12.43 -21.19 -0.95
C MET A 1 11.27 -20.20 -1.00
N THR A 2 10.91 -19.60 0.14
CA THR A 2 9.85 -18.58 0.23
C THR A 2 10.39 -17.20 -0.16
N ILE A 3 9.50 -16.23 -0.48
CA ILE A 3 9.90 -14.84 -0.77
C ILE A 3 10.67 -14.22 0.42
N GLU A 4 10.29 -14.56 1.65
CA GLU A 4 10.99 -14.14 2.87
C GLU A 4 12.45 -14.60 2.88
N GLN A 5 12.71 -15.85 2.48
CA GLN A 5 14.06 -16.39 2.40
C GLN A 5 14.90 -15.66 1.34
N HIS A 6 14.31 -15.32 0.19
CA HIS A 6 15.00 -14.51 -0.82
C HIS A 6 15.27 -13.08 -0.33
N SER A 7 14.32 -12.45 0.36
CA SER A 7 14.49 -11.09 0.92
C SER A 7 15.64 -11.05 1.92
N ILE A 8 15.76 -12.06 2.79
CA ILE A 8 16.88 -12.16 3.75
C ILE A 8 18.19 -12.36 3.00
N GLY A 9 18.23 -13.29 2.05
CA GLY A 9 19.45 -13.55 1.27
C GLY A 9 19.94 -12.35 0.46
N PHE A 10 19.05 -11.48 -0.01
CA PHE A 10 19.43 -10.22 -0.68
C PHE A 10 19.95 -9.18 0.30
N ALA A 11 19.33 -9.05 1.48
CA ALA A 11 19.81 -8.15 2.52
C ALA A 11 21.22 -8.54 3.03
N GLU A 12 21.48 -9.85 3.18
CA GLU A 12 22.80 -10.37 3.56
C GLU A 12 23.88 -10.06 2.51
N GLN A 13 23.51 -9.96 1.24
CA GLN A 13 24.38 -9.56 0.15
C GLN A 13 24.54 -8.03 0.02
N GLY A 14 23.87 -7.25 0.87
CA GLY A 14 23.92 -5.79 0.87
C GLY A 14 23.03 -5.14 -0.19
N PHE A 15 22.12 -5.89 -0.82
CA PHE A 15 21.16 -5.33 -1.76
C PHE A 15 20.01 -4.63 -1.02
N ARG A 16 19.53 -3.53 -1.61
CA ARG A 16 18.30 -2.87 -1.18
C ARG A 16 17.13 -3.58 -1.84
N SER A 17 16.27 -4.20 -1.04
CA SER A 17 15.09 -4.92 -1.53
C SER A 17 13.82 -4.11 -1.32
N LEU A 18 12.89 -4.18 -2.28
CA LEU A 18 11.51 -3.69 -2.14
C LEU A 18 10.53 -4.86 -2.35
N LEU A 19 9.46 -4.90 -1.57
CA LEU A 19 8.35 -5.82 -1.77
C LEU A 19 7.25 -5.12 -2.57
N VAL A 20 6.63 -5.84 -3.50
CA VAL A 20 5.49 -5.37 -4.28
C VAL A 20 4.29 -6.25 -3.98
N ALA A 21 3.19 -5.63 -3.54
CA ALA A 21 1.94 -6.31 -3.25
C ALA A 21 0.78 -5.57 -3.91
N PHE A 22 -0.30 -6.28 -4.20
CA PHE A 22 -1.48 -5.74 -4.87
C PHE A 22 -2.74 -6.43 -4.38
N ARG A 23 -3.89 -5.79 -4.63
CA ARG A 23 -5.20 -6.40 -4.49
C ARG A 23 -6.06 -5.90 -5.63
N GLU A 24 -6.87 -6.78 -6.21
CA GLU A 24 -7.94 -6.37 -7.10
C GLU A 24 -9.10 -5.82 -6.26
N ILE A 25 -9.64 -4.68 -6.67
CA ILE A 25 -10.73 -4.01 -5.98
C ILE A 25 -11.86 -3.80 -6.98
N GLU A 26 -13.09 -4.00 -6.51
CA GLU A 26 -14.28 -3.70 -7.30
C GLU A 26 -14.39 -2.19 -7.54
N LEU A 27 -14.97 -1.81 -8.67
CA LEU A 27 -15.09 -0.40 -9.06
C LEU A 27 -15.89 0.42 -8.02
N GLU A 28 -16.94 -0.18 -7.44
CA GLU A 28 -17.75 0.46 -6.40
C GLU A 28 -16.93 0.75 -5.14
N ASP A 29 -16.12 -0.21 -4.68
CA ASP A 29 -15.24 -0.04 -3.53
C ASP A 29 -14.19 1.06 -3.77
N PHE A 30 -13.60 1.07 -4.98
CA PHE A 30 -12.70 2.14 -5.40
C PHE A 30 -13.39 3.50 -5.35
N GLN A 31 -14.58 3.63 -5.93
CA GLN A 31 -15.32 4.90 -5.96
C GLN A 31 -15.65 5.39 -4.55
N ASN A 32 -16.11 4.50 -3.68
CA ASN A 32 -16.40 4.79 -2.28
C ASN A 32 -15.15 5.29 -1.53
N TRP A 33 -14.02 4.62 -1.70
CA TRP A 33 -12.75 5.07 -1.13
C TRP A 33 -12.30 6.42 -1.73
N PHE A 34 -12.41 6.59 -3.05
CA PHE A 34 -11.94 7.78 -3.75
C PHE A 34 -12.68 9.04 -3.31
N GLN A 35 -13.98 8.96 -2.99
CA GLN A 35 -14.72 10.07 -2.39
C GLN A 35 -14.15 10.49 -1.01
N ARG A 36 -13.76 9.51 -0.19
CA ARG A 36 -13.13 9.78 1.12
C ARG A 36 -11.75 10.40 0.94
N TYR A 37 -10.95 9.88 0.02
CA TYR A 37 -9.65 10.44 -0.32
C TYR A 37 -9.77 11.89 -0.82
N GLN A 38 -10.70 12.18 -1.73
CA GLN A 38 -10.92 13.55 -2.22
C GLN A 38 -11.32 14.51 -1.09
N THR A 39 -12.18 14.06 -0.17
CA THR A 39 -12.55 14.85 1.01
C THR A 39 -11.31 15.12 1.89
N ALA A 40 -10.49 14.11 2.14
CA ALA A 40 -9.25 14.25 2.90
C ALA A 40 -8.25 15.19 2.21
N ALA A 41 -8.08 15.07 0.89
CA ALA A 41 -7.17 15.88 0.10
C ALA A 41 -7.56 17.38 0.08
N ASN A 42 -8.85 17.67 0.16
CA ASN A 42 -9.38 19.04 0.21
C ASN A 42 -9.50 19.61 1.63
N ALA A 43 -9.08 18.87 2.66
CA ALA A 43 -9.16 19.34 4.04
C ALA A 43 -8.22 20.55 4.27
N LEU A 44 -8.75 21.59 4.92
CA LEU A 44 -7.98 22.78 5.28
C LEU A 44 -7.02 22.54 6.47
N ASN A 45 -7.38 21.61 7.35
CA ASN A 45 -6.65 21.25 8.56
C ASN A 45 -6.41 19.74 8.59
N ASN A 46 -5.28 19.31 9.17
CA ASN A 46 -4.92 17.89 9.35
C ASN A 46 -5.00 17.06 8.06
N ARG A 47 -4.68 17.68 6.92
CA ARG A 47 -4.79 17.08 5.58
C ARG A 47 -3.90 15.85 5.44
N GLU A 48 -2.69 15.90 5.98
CA GLU A 48 -1.73 14.79 5.87
C GLU A 48 -2.22 13.57 6.65
N GLU A 49 -2.73 13.77 7.86
CA GLU A 49 -3.31 12.71 8.68
C GLU A 49 -4.57 12.13 8.03
N ALA A 50 -5.43 12.97 7.45
CA ALA A 50 -6.63 12.52 6.75
C ALA A 50 -6.29 11.70 5.50
N ILE A 51 -5.30 12.13 4.72
CA ILE A 51 -4.80 11.39 3.56
C ILE A 51 -4.18 10.06 4.00
N ALA A 52 -3.35 10.07 5.04
CA ALA A 52 -2.73 8.85 5.58
C ALA A 52 -3.78 7.84 6.05
N ALA A 53 -4.83 8.31 6.74
CA ALA A 53 -5.95 7.46 7.15
C ALA A 53 -6.70 6.85 5.95
N ALA A 54 -6.91 7.63 4.88
CA ALA A 54 -7.51 7.13 3.65
C ALA A 54 -6.62 6.08 2.96
N ALA A 55 -5.32 6.32 2.86
CA ALA A 55 -4.36 5.39 2.27
C ALA A 55 -4.34 4.05 3.03
N SER A 56 -4.17 4.10 4.36
CA SER A 56 -4.17 2.90 5.20
C SER A 56 -5.47 2.09 5.11
N ALA A 57 -6.61 2.74 4.82
CA ALA A 57 -7.89 2.04 4.71
C ALA A 57 -8.02 1.18 3.45
N ILE A 58 -7.31 1.52 2.36
CA ILE A 58 -7.34 0.74 1.10
C ILE A 58 -6.18 -0.24 0.98
N GLU A 59 -5.05 0.05 1.63
CA GLU A 59 -3.81 -0.74 1.65
C GLU A 59 -3.90 -1.95 2.62
N VAL A 60 -5.00 -2.69 2.56
CA VAL A 60 -5.26 -3.90 3.36
C VAL A 60 -5.53 -5.11 2.47
N ASP A 61 -5.33 -6.31 3.02
CA ASP A 61 -5.60 -7.59 2.36
C ASP A 61 -4.86 -7.80 1.02
N LEU A 62 -3.63 -7.28 0.95
CA LEU A 62 -2.80 -7.36 -0.24
C LEU A 62 -2.20 -8.76 -0.44
N ILE A 63 -2.07 -9.15 -1.70
CA ILE A 63 -1.36 -10.34 -2.16
C ILE A 63 0.05 -9.93 -2.57
N LEU A 64 1.05 -10.62 -2.02
CA LEU A 64 2.46 -10.37 -2.34
C LEU A 64 2.78 -10.87 -3.76
N ALA A 65 3.15 -9.95 -4.66
CA ALA A 65 3.54 -10.28 -6.03
C ALA A 65 5.02 -10.67 -6.14
N GLY A 66 5.90 -10.04 -5.36
CA GLY A 66 7.33 -10.32 -5.46
C GLY A 66 8.22 -9.31 -4.76
N LEU A 67 9.49 -9.35 -5.13
CA LEU A 67 10.55 -8.48 -4.60
C LEU A 67 11.54 -8.07 -5.71
N THR A 68 12.16 -6.89 -5.58
CA THR A 68 13.23 -6.37 -6.47
C THR A 68 14.44 -5.95 -5.68
#